data_AF-A0A1J8QH28-F1
#
_entry.id   AF-A0A1J8QH28-F1
#
_cell.length_a   1.000
_cell.length_b   1.000
_cell.length_c   1.000
_cell.angle_alpha   90.00
_cell.angle_beta   90.00
_cell.angle_gamma   90.00
#
_symmetry.space_group_name_H-M   'P 1'
#
loop_
_entity.id
_entity.type
_entity.pdbx_description
1 polymer ?
#
loop_
_entity_poly.entity_id
_entity_poly.type
_entity_poly.pdbx_seq_one_letter_code
_entity_poly.pdbx_strand_id
1 'polypeptide(L)'
;MEPTSPISPLAPFPPQLPDEYRSRAPEFYGFVAWTSTTIVFVLHLLWALLPDQYIIWLGVKWYPSREWALLLPAYSIVLVLLTYFVYFSIAIARTPAFSELRTLIDTKAHLPDLNANPYFKHADPDAIPELYDVPIGLVNRVVYGPHRLPNVKRENSSNRDNCQASTETQ
;
A
#
# COMPACT_ATOMS: atom_id res chain seq x y z
N MET A 1 42.01 -19.52 2.04
CA MET A 1 40.75 -19.92 1.36
C MET A 1 39.77 -18.81 1.62
N GLU A 2 39.51 -18.01 0.59
CA GLU A 2 38.80 -16.73 0.71
C GLU A 2 37.29 -16.99 0.71
N PRO A 3 36.53 -16.46 1.69
CA PRO A 3 35.08 -16.60 1.70
C PRO A 3 34.46 -15.71 0.64
N THR A 4 33.81 -16.31 -0.35
CA THR A 4 32.99 -15.63 -1.37
C THR A 4 31.86 -14.87 -0.68
N SER A 5 32.02 -13.56 -0.54
CA SER A 5 31.00 -12.67 0.02
C SER A 5 29.78 -12.56 -0.91
N PRO A 6 28.53 -12.64 -0.39
CA PRO A 6 27.31 -12.52 -1.18
C PRO A 6 26.92 -11.04 -1.28
N ILE A 7 27.50 -10.30 -2.22
CA ILE A 7 27.12 -8.90 -2.50
C ILE A 7 26.61 -8.75 -3.93
N SER A 8 26.30 -9.86 -4.62
CA SER A 8 25.57 -9.77 -5.88
C SER A 8 24.08 -9.61 -5.56
N PRO A 9 23.41 -8.51 -5.99
CA PRO A 9 21.97 -8.45 -5.92
C PRO A 9 21.41 -9.62 -6.73
N LEU A 10 20.64 -10.48 -6.07
CA LEU A 10 19.84 -11.52 -6.72
C LEU A 10 19.14 -10.88 -7.93
N ALA A 11 19.51 -11.31 -9.14
CA ALA A 11 18.81 -10.89 -10.34
C ALA A 11 17.30 -11.15 -10.12
N PRO A 12 16.41 -10.16 -10.35
CA PRO A 12 14.98 -10.39 -10.24
C PRO A 12 14.58 -11.54 -11.18
N PHE A 13 13.98 -12.57 -10.62
CA PHE A 13 13.35 -13.62 -11.41
C PHE A 13 11.88 -13.21 -11.67
N PRO A 14 11.35 -13.33 -12.90
CA PRO A 14 11.95 -13.89 -14.11
C PRO A 14 12.98 -12.97 -14.80
N PRO A 15 13.91 -13.53 -15.60
CA PRO A 15 14.97 -12.78 -16.26
C PRO A 15 14.40 -11.63 -17.09
N GLN A 16 14.88 -10.42 -16.81
CA GLN A 16 14.60 -9.26 -17.65
C GLN A 16 15.20 -9.54 -19.03
N LEU A 17 14.35 -9.55 -20.06
CA LEU A 17 14.79 -9.76 -21.44
C LEU A 17 15.82 -8.67 -21.80
N PRO A 18 16.85 -8.98 -22.62
CA PRO A 18 17.81 -7.98 -23.09
C PRO A 18 17.07 -6.78 -23.70
N ASP A 19 17.58 -5.56 -23.52
CA ASP A 19 16.94 -4.35 -24.06
C ASP A 19 16.69 -4.43 -25.59
N GLU A 20 17.44 -5.29 -26.29
CA GLU A 20 17.25 -5.62 -27.72
C GLU A 20 15.92 -6.32 -28.02
N TYR A 21 15.35 -7.08 -27.06
CA TYR A 21 14.03 -7.72 -27.14
C TYR A 21 12.91 -6.88 -26.50
N ARG A 22 13.25 -5.78 -25.80
CA ARG A 22 12.27 -4.81 -25.35
C ARG A 22 11.77 -4.07 -26.57
N SER A 23 10.70 -4.61 -27.17
CA SER A 23 10.04 -4.06 -28.35
C SER A 23 10.07 -2.54 -28.32
N ARG A 24 10.74 -1.93 -29.31
CA ARG A 24 10.83 -0.48 -29.52
C ARG A 24 9.48 0.15 -29.90
N ALA A 25 8.44 -0.66 -29.99
CA ALA A 25 7.10 -0.27 -30.40
C ALA A 25 6.44 0.81 -29.50
N PRO A 26 6.54 0.76 -28.15
CA PRO A 26 5.88 1.74 -27.27
C PRO A 26 6.36 3.18 -27.47
N GLU A 27 7.65 3.40 -27.75
CA GLU A 27 8.18 4.76 -27.98
C GLU A 27 7.68 5.38 -29.29
N PHE A 28 7.52 4.57 -30.34
CA PHE A 28 6.94 5.05 -31.60
C PHE A 28 5.45 5.37 -31.47
N TYR A 29 4.68 4.54 -30.76
CA TYR A 29 3.26 4.84 -30.51
C TYR A 29 3.08 6.10 -29.68
N GLY A 30 3.93 6.32 -28.67
CA GLY A 30 3.92 7.55 -27.87
C GLY A 30 4.18 8.79 -28.72
N PHE A 31 5.19 8.74 -29.60
CA PHE A 31 5.51 9.86 -30.50
C PHE A 31 4.37 10.16 -31.49
N VAL A 32 3.80 9.14 -32.12
CA VAL A 32 2.69 9.29 -33.07
C VAL A 32 1.43 9.80 -32.35
N ALA A 33 1.11 9.24 -31.17
CA ALA A 33 -0.02 9.68 -30.36
C ALA A 33 0.15 11.14 -29.89
N TRP A 34 1.35 11.53 -29.43
CA TRP A 34 1.64 12.89 -29.02
C TRP A 34 1.52 13.87 -30.19
N THR A 35 2.18 13.59 -31.32
CA THR A 35 2.16 14.46 -32.50
C THR A 35 0.74 14.61 -33.06
N SER A 36 0.01 13.50 -33.19
CA SER A 36 -1.38 13.52 -33.69
C SER A 36 -2.31 14.27 -32.74
N THR A 37 -2.19 14.06 -31.43
CA THR A 37 -2.99 14.77 -30.43
C THR A 37 -2.70 16.27 -30.45
N THR A 38 -1.43 16.68 -30.57
CA THR A 38 -1.06 18.10 -30.67
C THR A 38 -1.61 18.74 -31.94
N ILE A 39 -1.53 18.06 -33.09
CA ILE A 39 -2.09 18.59 -34.35
C ILE A 39 -3.60 18.76 -34.23
N VAL A 40 -4.32 17.74 -33.75
CA VAL A 40 -5.78 17.80 -33.56
C VAL A 40 -6.17 18.89 -32.56
N PHE A 41 -5.39 19.06 -31.49
CA PHE A 41 -5.61 20.09 -30.48
C PHE A 41 -5.42 21.50 -31.04
N VAL A 42 -4.37 21.74 -31.82
CA VAL A 42 -4.15 23.03 -32.49
C VAL A 42 -5.26 23.33 -33.49
N LEU A 43 -5.69 22.33 -34.27
CA LEU A 43 -6.83 22.46 -35.18
C LEU A 43 -8.14 22.75 -34.42
N HIS A 44 -8.36 22.12 -33.27
CA HIS A 44 -9.51 22.41 -32.40
C HIS A 44 -9.47 23.84 -31.88
N LEU A 45 -8.33 24.31 -31.39
CA LEU A 45 -8.17 25.69 -30.91
C LEU A 45 -8.37 26.71 -32.04
N LEU A 46 -7.80 26.43 -33.21
CA LEU A 46 -7.97 27.28 -34.38
C LEU A 46 -9.45 27.35 -34.77
N TRP A 47 -10.15 26.22 -34.81
CA TRP A 47 -11.58 26.16 -35.09
C TRP A 47 -12.43 26.86 -34.01
N ALA A 48 -12.06 26.75 -32.74
CA ALA A 48 -12.75 27.39 -31.62
C ALA A 48 -12.57 28.91 -31.58
N LEU A 49 -11.41 29.43 -32.00
CA LEU A 49 -11.04 30.84 -31.87
C LEU A 49 -11.25 31.66 -33.17
N LEU A 50 -11.19 31.04 -34.36
CA LEU A 50 -11.37 31.79 -35.63
C LEU A 50 -12.83 32.24 -35.83
N PRO A 51 -13.06 33.47 -36.32
CA PRO A 51 -14.39 33.89 -36.77
C PRO A 51 -14.80 33.18 -38.07
N ASP A 52 -16.11 33.04 -38.29
CA ASP A 52 -16.72 32.20 -39.34
C ASP A 52 -16.24 32.55 -40.75
N GLN A 53 -15.88 33.82 -40.96
CA GLN A 53 -15.39 34.34 -42.24
C GLN A 53 -14.17 33.57 -42.76
N TYR A 54 -13.24 33.20 -41.89
CA TYR A 54 -12.04 32.45 -42.29
C TYR A 54 -12.34 30.96 -42.54
N ILE A 55 -13.28 30.37 -41.80
CA ILE A 55 -13.68 28.97 -41.95
C ILE A 55 -14.42 28.75 -43.28
N ILE A 56 -15.32 29.67 -43.63
CA ILE A 56 -16.04 29.66 -44.90
C ILE A 56 -15.08 29.90 -46.06
N TRP A 57 -14.08 30.77 -45.89
CA TRP A 57 -13.01 30.97 -46.89
C TRP A 57 -12.15 29.71 -47.10
N LEU A 58 -11.92 28.93 -46.04
CA LEU A 58 -11.24 27.63 -46.11
C LEU A 58 -12.06 26.56 -46.86
N GLY A 59 -13.31 26.85 -47.24
CA GLY A 59 -14.19 25.96 -47.99
C GLY A 59 -15.07 25.04 -47.12
N VAL A 60 -15.05 25.20 -45.80
CA VAL A 60 -15.84 24.37 -44.88
C VAL A 60 -17.23 24.98 -44.70
N LYS A 61 -18.21 24.47 -45.45
CA LYS A 61 -19.60 24.95 -45.41
C LYS A 61 -20.45 24.38 -44.27
N TRP A 62 -20.02 23.27 -43.65
CA TRP A 62 -20.75 22.63 -42.58
C TRP A 62 -19.79 22.23 -41.45
N TYR A 63 -20.02 22.77 -40.26
CA TYR A 63 -19.34 22.42 -39.02
C TYR A 63 -20.36 22.42 -37.86
N PRO A 64 -20.16 21.63 -36.80
CA PRO A 64 -21.05 21.60 -35.64
C PRO A 64 -21.10 22.98 -34.94
N SER A 65 -22.13 23.23 -34.13
CA SER A 65 -22.30 24.50 -33.41
C SER A 65 -21.05 24.86 -32.59
N ARG A 66 -20.69 26.15 -32.56
CA ARG A 66 -19.48 26.64 -31.85
C ARG A 66 -19.48 26.34 -30.35
N GLU A 67 -20.65 26.13 -29.76
CA GLU A 67 -20.82 25.77 -28.35
C GLU A 67 -20.08 24.47 -27.98
N TRP A 68 -19.90 23.55 -28.92
CA TRP A 68 -19.14 22.31 -28.69
C TRP A 68 -17.68 22.58 -28.33
N ALA A 69 -17.09 23.69 -28.78
CA ALA A 69 -15.74 24.08 -28.39
C ALA A 69 -15.59 24.33 -26.88
N LEU A 70 -16.67 24.78 -26.22
CA LEU A 70 -16.71 24.99 -24.78
C LEU A 70 -17.22 23.76 -24.03
N LEU A 71 -18.20 23.06 -24.60
CA LEU A 71 -18.78 21.87 -23.96
C LEU A 71 -17.75 20.76 -23.80
N LEU A 72 -16.92 20.47 -24.81
CA LEU A 72 -15.90 19.42 -24.73
C LEU A 72 -14.93 19.57 -23.54
N PRO A 73 -14.24 20.71 -23.34
CA PRO A 73 -13.36 20.87 -22.18
C PRO A 73 -14.13 20.89 -20.86
N ALA A 74 -15.34 21.47 -20.81
CA ALA A 74 -16.16 21.48 -19.60
C ALA A 74 -16.57 20.05 -19.17
N TYR A 75 -17.10 19.25 -20.10
CA TYR A 75 -17.47 17.86 -19.82
C TYR A 75 -16.25 16.99 -19.51
N SER A 76 -15.09 17.25 -20.12
CA SER A 76 -13.84 16.53 -19.79
C SER A 76 -13.46 16.70 -18.32
N ILE A 77 -13.51 17.92 -17.79
CA ILE A 77 -13.23 18.18 -16.36
C ILE A 77 -14.24 17.45 -15.47
N VAL A 78 -15.54 17.53 -15.80
CA VAL A 78 -16.58 16.83 -15.05
C VAL A 78 -16.36 15.32 -15.06
N LEU A 79 -15.99 14.74 -16.20
CA LEU A 79 -15.71 13.31 -16.34
C LEU A 79 -14.49 12.88 -15.53
N VAL A 80 -13.43 13.68 -15.49
CA VAL A 80 -12.25 13.43 -14.66
C VAL A 80 -12.64 13.44 -13.18
N LEU A 81 -13.35 14.46 -12.71
CA LEU A 81 -13.81 14.55 -11.33
C LEU A 81 -14.74 13.37 -10.96
N LEU A 82 -15.67 13.02 -11.85
CA LEU A 82 -16.57 11.89 -11.67
C LEU A 82 -15.79 10.58 -11.57
N THR A 83 -14.76 10.38 -12.41
CA THR A 83 -13.91 9.19 -12.37
C THR A 83 -13.20 9.05 -11.02
N TYR A 84 -12.64 10.15 -10.49
CA TYR A 84 -12.03 10.15 -9.16
C TYR A 84 -13.04 9.87 -8.05
N PHE A 85 -14.23 10.47 -8.13
CA PHE A 85 -15.29 10.26 -7.15
C PHE A 85 -15.77 8.81 -7.14
N VAL A 86 -15.96 8.21 -8.32
CA VAL A 86 -16.32 6.80 -8.48
C VAL A 86 -15.21 5.90 -7.97
N TYR A 87 -13.95 6.19 -8.31
CA TYR A 87 -12.80 5.44 -7.80
C TYR A 87 -12.73 5.46 -6.27
N PHE A 88 -12.89 6.64 -5.66
CA PHE A 88 -12.93 6.80 -4.20
C PHE A 88 -14.09 6.02 -3.58
N SER A 89 -15.27 6.08 -4.19
CA SER A 89 -16.45 5.35 -3.74
C SER A 89 -16.22 3.84 -3.79
N ILE A 90 -15.62 3.33 -4.86
CA ILE A 90 -15.26 1.91 -5.01
C ILE A 90 -14.18 1.53 -4.00
N ALA A 91 -13.17 2.37 -3.78
CA ALA A 91 -12.10 2.11 -2.82
C ALA A 91 -12.68 1.95 -1.41
N ILE A 92 -13.58 2.84 -0.98
CA ILE A 92 -14.29 2.72 0.30
C ILE A 92 -15.16 1.47 0.31
N ALA A 93 -15.96 1.23 -0.72
CA ALA A 93 -16.86 0.08 -0.79
C ALA A 93 -16.13 -1.27 -0.76
N ARG A 94 -14.88 -1.32 -1.24
CA ARG A 94 -14.02 -2.52 -1.22
C ARG A 94 -13.15 -2.63 0.03
N THR A 95 -13.09 -1.59 0.87
CA THR A 95 -12.31 -1.66 2.10
C THR A 95 -13.09 -2.53 3.11
N PRO A 96 -12.50 -3.62 3.62
CA PRO A 96 -13.16 -4.45 4.65
C PRO A 96 -13.37 -3.64 5.94
N ALA A 97 -14.30 -4.09 6.78
CA ALA A 97 -14.58 -3.41 8.05
C ALA A 97 -13.30 -3.32 8.91
N PHE A 98 -13.09 -2.20 9.61
CA PHE A 98 -11.90 -1.99 10.45
C PHE A 98 -11.72 -3.04 11.56
N SER A 99 -12.80 -3.75 11.93
CA SER A 99 -12.77 -4.85 12.88
C SER A 99 -12.21 -6.15 12.30
N GLU A 100 -12.08 -6.27 10.97
CA GLU A 100 -11.59 -7.47 10.31
C GLU A 100 -10.06 -7.46 10.21
N LEU A 101 -9.46 -8.55 10.69
CA LEU A 101 -8.01 -8.79 10.61
C LEU A 101 -7.50 -8.82 9.16
N ARG A 102 -8.38 -9.07 8.18
CA ARG A 102 -8.10 -9.01 6.73
C ARG A 102 -7.65 -7.63 6.24
N THR A 103 -7.90 -6.57 7.01
CA THR A 103 -7.37 -5.23 6.73
C THR A 103 -5.86 -5.15 6.99
N LEU A 104 -5.36 -5.96 7.92
CA LEU A 104 -3.96 -5.94 8.37
C LEU A 104 -3.14 -7.10 7.80
N ILE A 105 -3.81 -8.20 7.44
CA ILE A 105 -3.19 -9.46 7.05
C ILE A 105 -3.72 -9.88 5.68
N ASP A 106 -2.82 -10.11 4.73
CA ASP A 106 -3.16 -10.62 3.41
C ASP A 106 -3.25 -12.16 3.39
N THR A 107 -3.70 -12.73 2.27
CA THR A 107 -3.86 -14.18 2.14
C THR A 107 -2.52 -14.93 2.13
N LYS A 108 -1.40 -14.25 1.89
CA LYS A 108 -0.05 -14.86 1.82
C LYS A 108 0.77 -14.66 3.09
N ALA A 109 0.24 -13.99 4.11
CA ALA A 109 0.93 -13.81 5.38
C ALA A 109 1.31 -15.15 6.01
N HIS A 110 2.58 -15.29 6.38
CA HIS A 110 3.10 -16.53 6.96
C HIS A 110 2.94 -16.47 8.48
N LEU A 111 1.73 -16.77 8.95
CA LEU A 111 1.42 -16.75 10.38
C LEU A 111 1.58 -18.14 11.01
N PRO A 112 2.05 -18.19 12.25
CA PRO A 112 2.12 -19.44 12.97
C PRO A 112 0.75 -19.90 13.49
N ASP A 113 0.65 -21.20 13.79
CA ASP A 113 -0.56 -21.78 14.38
C ASP A 113 -0.92 -21.08 15.72
N LEU A 114 -2.18 -20.69 15.87
CA LEU A 114 -2.69 -19.97 17.04
C LEU A 114 -2.72 -20.86 18.31
N ASN A 115 -2.73 -22.18 18.14
CA ASN A 115 -2.87 -23.13 19.24
C ASN A 115 -1.56 -23.42 19.97
N ALA A 116 -0.42 -23.13 19.35
CA ALA A 116 0.90 -23.35 19.94
C ALA A 116 1.77 -22.12 19.67
N ASN A 117 2.38 -21.55 20.70
CA ASN A 117 3.26 -20.41 20.50
C ASN A 117 4.59 -20.91 19.89
N PRO A 118 4.83 -20.70 18.58
CA PRO A 118 6.04 -21.19 17.91
C PRO A 118 7.29 -20.52 18.50
N TYR A 119 7.16 -19.28 18.97
CA TYR A 119 8.27 -18.43 19.41
C TYR A 119 8.93 -19.00 20.67
N PHE A 120 8.23 -19.82 21.47
CA PHE A 120 8.84 -20.55 22.59
C PHE A 120 9.76 -21.69 22.15
N LYS A 121 9.47 -22.36 21.03
CA LYS A 121 10.37 -23.39 20.47
C LYS A 121 11.64 -22.80 19.86
N HIS A 122 11.61 -21.49 19.58
CA HIS A 122 12.72 -20.72 19.01
C HIS A 122 13.52 -19.95 20.07
N ALA A 123 13.22 -20.15 21.36
CA ALA A 123 14.03 -19.61 22.45
C ALA A 123 15.32 -20.42 22.69
N ASP A 124 15.46 -21.59 22.06
CA ASP A 124 16.69 -22.38 22.07
C ASP A 124 17.72 -21.79 21.09
N PRO A 125 18.98 -21.59 21.52
CA PRO A 125 20.01 -20.96 20.69
C PRO A 125 20.45 -21.79 19.47
N ASP A 126 20.21 -23.11 19.48
CA ASP A 126 20.60 -24.05 18.42
C ASP A 126 19.49 -24.31 17.38
N ALA A 127 18.30 -23.76 17.58
CA ALA A 127 17.18 -23.95 16.66
C ALA A 127 17.25 -22.95 15.49
N ILE A 128 17.22 -23.45 14.24
CA ILE A 128 17.08 -22.61 13.05
C ILE A 128 15.57 -22.32 12.86
N PRO A 129 15.10 -21.07 13.05
CA PRO A 129 13.67 -20.78 12.99
C PRO A 129 13.16 -20.70 11.56
N GLU A 130 11.95 -21.21 11.35
CA GLU A 130 11.17 -20.92 10.15
C GLU A 130 10.73 -19.45 10.15
N LEU A 131 10.68 -18.84 8.96
CA LEU A 131 10.42 -17.41 8.80
C LEU A 131 8.91 -17.12 8.86
N TYR A 132 8.43 -16.65 10.02
CA TYR A 132 7.03 -16.23 10.22
C TYR A 132 6.90 -14.71 10.35
N ASP A 133 5.79 -14.17 9.86
CA ASP A 133 5.38 -12.79 10.11
C ASP A 133 4.95 -12.62 11.56
N VAL A 134 5.46 -11.58 12.23
CA VAL A 134 5.10 -11.30 13.63
C VAL A 134 3.81 -10.48 13.67
N PRO A 135 2.73 -10.98 14.30
CA PRO A 135 1.48 -10.25 14.36
C PRO A 135 1.65 -8.95 15.14
N ILE A 136 1.12 -7.85 14.60
CA ILE A 136 1.25 -6.50 15.19
C ILE A 136 0.73 -6.41 16.63
N GLY A 137 -0.27 -7.23 16.99
CA GLY A 137 -0.76 -7.31 18.37
C GLY A 137 0.28 -7.82 19.36
N LEU A 138 1.15 -8.76 18.93
CA LEU A 138 2.27 -9.25 19.74
C LEU A 138 3.32 -8.15 19.90
N VAL A 139 3.70 -7.48 18.81
CA VAL A 139 4.66 -6.37 18.83
C VAL A 139 4.17 -5.26 19.75
N ASN A 140 2.90 -4.85 19.59
CA ASN A 140 2.30 -3.80 20.41
C ASN A 140 2.31 -4.18 21.89
N ARG A 141 1.98 -5.43 22.22
CA ARG A 141 2.04 -5.93 23.60
C ARG A 141 3.45 -5.99 24.17
N VAL A 142 4.46 -6.33 23.37
CA VAL A 142 5.85 -6.40 23.86
C VAL A 142 6.43 -5.00 24.05
N VAL A 143 6.22 -4.12 23.07
CA VAL A 143 6.77 -2.76 23.08
C VAL A 143 6.04 -1.85 24.06
N TYR A 144 4.71 -1.91 24.10
CA TYR A 144 3.86 -0.99 24.88
C TYR A 144 3.10 -1.67 26.02
N GLY A 145 3.30 -2.98 26.24
CA GLY A 145 2.66 -3.69 27.34
C GLY A 145 3.12 -3.16 28.70
N PRO A 146 2.31 -3.39 29.75
CA PRO A 146 2.66 -2.98 31.10
C PRO A 146 4.01 -3.59 31.46
N HIS A 147 5.01 -2.73 31.66
CA HIS A 147 6.28 -3.15 32.21
C HIS A 147 6.00 -3.73 33.58
N ARG A 148 6.24 -5.03 33.76
CA ARG A 148 6.27 -5.60 35.12
C ARG A 148 7.46 -4.95 35.80
N LEU A 149 7.19 -3.93 36.61
CA LEU A 149 8.15 -3.43 37.57
C LEU A 149 8.56 -4.64 38.44
N PRO A 150 9.88 -4.85 38.65
CA PRO A 150 10.36 -5.97 39.45
C PRO A 150 9.68 -5.93 40.82
N ASN A 151 9.15 -7.08 41.21
CA ASN A 151 8.38 -7.29 42.43
C ASN A 151 9.26 -6.84 43.62
N VAL A 152 8.99 -5.66 44.18
CA VAL A 152 9.60 -5.25 45.45
C VAL A 152 9.10 -6.25 46.48
N LYS A 153 9.99 -7.15 46.85
CA LYS A 153 9.82 -8.21 47.83
C LYS A 153 9.08 -7.66 49.05
N ARG A 154 7.80 -7.99 49.21
CA ARG A 154 7.13 -7.87 50.52
C ARG A 154 7.65 -8.97 51.42
N GLU A 155 8.90 -8.81 51.84
CA GLU A 155 9.45 -9.45 53.01
C GLU A 155 8.87 -8.70 54.20
N ASN A 156 7.70 -9.13 54.70
CA ASN A 156 7.19 -8.82 56.05
C ASN A 156 5.82 -9.49 56.27
N SER A 157 5.77 -10.82 56.21
CA SER A 157 4.64 -11.59 56.74
C SER A 157 5.05 -12.88 57.44
N SER A 158 6.30 -12.97 57.92
CA SER A 158 6.78 -14.11 58.71
C SER A 158 7.02 -13.77 60.19
N ASN A 159 6.57 -12.60 60.67
CA ASN A 159 6.81 -12.17 62.06
C ASN A 159 5.51 -11.92 62.87
N ARG A 160 4.36 -12.42 62.39
CA ARG A 160 3.09 -12.33 63.15
C ARG A 160 2.70 -13.61 63.89
N ASP A 161 3.34 -14.75 63.59
CA ASP A 161 2.93 -16.04 64.16
C ASP A 161 3.65 -16.39 65.48
N ASN A 162 4.66 -15.62 65.89
CA ASN A 162 5.41 -15.86 67.13
C ASN A 162 4.88 -15.10 68.37
N CYS A 163 3.79 -14.34 68.26
CA CYS A 163 3.25 -13.54 69.37
C CYS A 163 2.00 -14.14 70.04
N GLN A 164 1.55 -15.35 69.64
CA GLN A 164 0.34 -15.99 70.21
C GLN A 164 0.58 -17.31 70.96
N ALA A 165 1.83 -17.77 71.12
CA ALA A 165 2.13 -19.07 71.73
C ALA A 165 2.59 -19.04 73.21
N SER A 166 2.42 -17.93 73.94
CA SER A 166 2.96 -17.80 75.32
C SER A 166 1.98 -17.37 76.41
N THR A 167 0.68 -17.36 76.15
CA THR A 167 -0.33 -17.05 77.18
C THR A 167 -1.54 -17.97 77.03
N GLU A 168 -1.46 -19.15 77.63
CA GLU A 168 -2.55 -19.81 78.39
C GLU A 168 -2.10 -21.24 78.74
N THR A 169 -1.36 -21.35 79.83
CA THR A 169 -1.15 -22.62 80.55
C THR A 169 -1.26 -22.30 82.03
N GLN A 170 -2.49 -22.23 82.54
CA GLN A 170 -2.86 -22.64 83.91
C GLN A 170 -4.37 -22.60 84.10
#